data_AF-A0A3D5HD38-F1
#
_entry.id   AF-A0A3D5HD38-F1
#
_cell.length_a   1.000
_cell.length_b   1.000
_cell.length_c   1.000
_cell.angle_alpha   90.00
_cell.angle_beta   90.00
_cell.angle_gamma   90.00
#
_symmetry.space_group_name_H-M   'P 1'
#
loop_
_entity.id
_entity.type
_entity.pdbx_description
1 polymer ?
#
loop_
_entity_poly.entity_id
_entity_poly.type
_entity_poly.pdbx_seq_one_letter_code
_entity_poly.pdbx_strand_id
1 'polypeptide(L)'
;MRGFSLFKKIPTWDDLTFLPGTLTRFVIEGYREKCLTKTIIGPRAKRPLELDIPIYITGMSFGALSYEAKTALARGATMAGTATCSGEGGMIPDERRYSSKWLYQCIQSRYGFNPHHLRLADCCEFFIGQGCKVGLGGHLMGQKVTDQVAEMRSLPAGIDQRSPARHPDWLGPDDLSLKIKEIREATDSQIPIQLKLGAARVYDDVRMALKTNPDSIYIDGMEGSTGAGPHLATEETGVPGIAAIRQARKAFDDLGLSGEISLVYAGGIRNGADVAKALALGADAVAIGHSAMMALNCNKDTPEADYQKEMGVDAGYCYHCHTGRCPVGVATQDPELRKRLDPDKAAERVYNFLHCLAIECQMMARACGKTDVHSLEPEDLAALTMEASALAQVPLAGSQHTVGRPDMTRY
;
A
#
# COMPACT_ATOMS: atom_id res chain seq x y z
N MET A 1 15.63 5.60 16.07
CA MET A 1 14.98 5.25 14.79
C MET A 1 14.48 3.82 14.88
N ARG A 2 13.41 3.46 14.19
CA ARG A 2 13.01 2.05 14.02
C ARG A 2 12.42 1.81 12.64
N GLY A 3 12.36 0.55 12.22
CA GLY A 3 11.49 0.13 11.12
C GLY A 3 10.15 -0.38 11.66
N PHE A 4 9.38 -1.04 10.79
CA PHE A 4 8.09 -1.68 11.11
C PHE A 4 6.91 -0.69 11.24
N SER A 5 5.76 -1.20 11.66
CA SER A 5 4.52 -0.45 11.93
C SER A 5 4.44 0.02 13.39
N LEU A 6 3.30 0.55 13.81
CA LEU A 6 3.00 0.92 15.20
C LEU A 6 2.85 -0.31 16.11
N PHE A 7 3.07 -0.11 17.42
CA PHE A 7 2.79 -1.10 18.46
C PHE A 7 1.62 -0.71 19.34
N LYS A 8 1.17 0.55 19.26
CA LYS A 8 -0.06 1.02 19.92
C LYS A 8 -1.26 0.17 19.51
N LYS A 9 -2.11 -0.13 20.49
CA LYS A 9 -3.36 -0.87 20.24
C LYS A 9 -4.37 0.09 19.62
N ILE A 10 -4.92 -0.33 18.48
CA ILE A 10 -5.99 0.35 17.77
C ILE A 10 -7.01 -0.72 17.31
N PRO A 11 -8.24 -0.34 16.95
CA PRO A 11 -9.16 -1.25 16.28
C PRO A 11 -8.54 -1.80 14.99
N THR A 12 -8.78 -3.08 14.72
CA THR A 12 -8.15 -3.84 13.64
C THR A 12 -9.20 -4.46 12.73
N TRP A 13 -8.75 -5.04 11.62
CA TRP A 13 -9.61 -5.80 10.72
C TRP A 13 -10.32 -6.97 11.41
N ASP A 14 -9.76 -7.53 12.49
CA ASP A 14 -10.35 -8.64 13.24
C ASP A 14 -11.59 -8.21 14.04
N ASP A 15 -11.77 -6.91 14.27
CA ASP A 15 -12.95 -6.35 14.93
C ASP A 15 -14.15 -6.19 13.97
N LEU A 16 -14.00 -6.61 12.71
CA LEU A 16 -15.07 -6.67 11.71
C LEU A 16 -15.30 -8.13 11.28
N THR A 17 -16.57 -8.47 11.03
CA THR A 17 -16.97 -9.78 10.50
C THR A 17 -17.86 -9.61 9.27
N PHE A 18 -17.86 -10.59 8.39
CA PHE A 18 -18.81 -10.66 7.27
C PHE A 18 -20.16 -11.23 7.72
N LEU A 19 -21.22 -10.81 7.04
CA LEU A 19 -22.59 -11.34 7.15
C LEU A 19 -22.90 -12.15 5.89
N PRO A 20 -22.52 -13.45 5.84
CA PRO A 20 -22.72 -14.27 4.65
C PRO A 20 -24.20 -14.51 4.35
N GLY A 21 -24.50 -14.76 3.07
CA GLY A 21 -25.82 -15.17 2.61
C GLY A 21 -26.22 -16.51 3.21
N THR A 22 -27.49 -16.62 3.60
CA THR A 22 -28.10 -17.89 4.02
C THR A 22 -29.41 -18.09 3.27
N LEU A 23 -30.47 -17.38 3.67
CA LEU A 23 -31.77 -17.37 3.01
C LEU A 23 -32.13 -16.03 2.38
N THR A 24 -31.57 -14.93 2.88
CA THR A 24 -31.84 -13.57 2.38
C THR A 24 -31.11 -13.25 1.08
N ARG A 25 -30.01 -13.96 0.81
CA ARG A 25 -29.21 -13.84 -0.41
C ARG A 25 -28.61 -15.21 -0.74
N PHE A 26 -28.71 -15.64 -1.99
CA PHE A 26 -28.09 -16.87 -2.45
C PHE A 26 -26.57 -16.71 -2.49
N VAL A 27 -25.85 -17.67 -1.91
CA VAL A 27 -24.39 -17.73 -1.98
C VAL A 27 -23.95 -18.25 -3.34
N ILE A 28 -22.78 -17.83 -3.79
CA ILE A 28 -22.23 -18.21 -5.09
C ILE A 28 -21.39 -19.48 -4.95
N GLU A 29 -21.66 -20.49 -5.79
CA GLU A 29 -20.93 -21.76 -5.76
C GLU A 29 -19.55 -21.60 -6.42
N GLY A 30 -18.49 -21.51 -5.62
CA GLY A 30 -17.16 -21.12 -6.12
C GLY A 30 -16.53 -22.05 -7.18
N TYR A 31 -16.98 -23.30 -7.30
CA TYR A 31 -16.51 -24.26 -8.30
C TYR A 31 -17.32 -24.21 -9.62
N ARG A 32 -18.47 -23.53 -9.64
CA ARG A 32 -19.33 -23.40 -10.85
C ARG A 32 -19.37 -21.97 -11.37
N GLU A 33 -19.28 -21.01 -10.47
CA GLU A 33 -19.51 -19.61 -10.77
C GLU A 33 -18.23 -18.79 -10.58
N LYS A 34 -17.96 -17.95 -11.58
CA LYS A 34 -16.80 -17.05 -11.57
C LYS A 34 -17.08 -15.88 -10.63
N CYS A 35 -16.07 -15.51 -9.85
CA CYS A 35 -16.03 -14.27 -9.09
C CYS A 35 -14.94 -13.39 -9.70
N LEU A 36 -15.27 -12.22 -10.23
CA LEU A 36 -14.30 -11.34 -10.88
C LEU A 36 -13.42 -10.63 -9.85
N THR A 37 -12.13 -10.49 -10.17
CA THR A 37 -11.11 -9.81 -9.34
C THR A 37 -10.39 -8.69 -10.07
N LYS A 38 -10.74 -8.48 -11.35
CA LYS A 38 -10.10 -7.47 -12.19
C LYS A 38 -10.33 -6.09 -11.58
N THR A 39 -9.27 -5.30 -11.47
CA THR A 39 -9.32 -3.96 -10.90
C THR A 39 -8.73 -2.96 -11.88
N ILE A 40 -9.40 -1.82 -12.03
CA ILE A 40 -8.96 -0.73 -12.90
C ILE A 40 -8.66 0.47 -12.02
N ILE A 41 -7.41 0.93 -12.02
CA ILE A 41 -6.98 2.13 -11.32
C ILE A 41 -6.83 3.27 -12.34
N GLY A 42 -7.53 4.39 -12.07
CA GLY A 42 -7.53 5.57 -12.92
C GLY A 42 -8.27 5.37 -14.24
N PRO A 43 -9.57 5.03 -14.22
CA PRO A 43 -10.36 4.69 -15.42
C PRO A 43 -10.45 5.83 -16.45
N ARG A 44 -10.20 7.09 -16.04
CA ARG A 44 -10.16 8.26 -16.94
C ARG A 44 -8.86 8.41 -17.73
N ALA A 45 -7.80 7.70 -17.35
CA ALA A 45 -6.54 7.72 -18.10
C ALA A 45 -6.70 7.00 -19.45
N LYS A 46 -5.96 7.43 -20.47
CA LYS A 46 -6.01 6.79 -21.80
C LYS A 46 -5.57 5.32 -21.74
N ARG A 47 -4.59 5.04 -20.89
CA ARG A 47 -4.08 3.70 -20.57
C ARG A 47 -4.19 3.51 -19.06
N PRO A 48 -5.37 3.12 -18.54
CA PRO A 48 -5.55 2.90 -17.12
C PRO A 48 -4.68 1.74 -16.63
N LEU A 49 -4.39 1.71 -15.33
CA LEU A 49 -3.64 0.63 -14.74
C LEU A 49 -4.59 -0.54 -14.45
N GLU A 50 -4.55 -1.57 -15.28
CA GLU A 50 -5.39 -2.77 -15.15
C GLU A 50 -4.66 -3.86 -14.35
N LEU A 51 -5.25 -4.32 -13.25
CA LEU A 51 -4.73 -5.41 -12.41
C LEU A 51 -5.64 -6.63 -12.52
N ASP A 52 -5.06 -7.83 -12.50
CA ASP A 52 -5.85 -9.08 -12.54
C ASP A 52 -6.47 -9.41 -11.17
N ILE A 53 -5.91 -8.83 -10.10
CA ILE A 53 -6.34 -8.96 -8.71
C ILE A 53 -6.45 -7.57 -8.07
N PRO A 54 -7.27 -7.38 -7.00
CA PRO A 54 -7.48 -6.06 -6.38
C PRO A 54 -6.32 -5.61 -5.47
N ILE A 55 -5.14 -6.21 -5.64
CA ILE A 55 -4.00 -6.08 -4.73
C ILE A 55 -2.77 -5.75 -5.54
N TYR A 56 -1.97 -4.77 -5.13
CA TYR A 56 -0.64 -4.54 -5.71
C TYR A 56 0.41 -4.23 -4.63
N ILE A 57 1.69 -4.31 -5.00
CA ILE A 57 2.79 -4.09 -4.06
C ILE A 57 3.14 -2.60 -4.02
N THR A 58 3.00 -1.99 -2.83
CA THR A 58 3.25 -0.56 -2.62
C THR A 58 4.72 -0.17 -2.75
N GLY A 59 4.98 1.13 -2.86
CA GLY A 59 6.32 1.68 -3.01
C GLY A 59 7.20 1.44 -1.79
N MET A 60 8.25 0.64 -1.98
CA MET A 60 9.32 0.42 -1.00
C MET A 60 10.66 0.63 -1.72
N SER A 61 11.46 1.58 -1.25
CA SER A 61 12.62 2.07 -2.01
C SER A 61 13.75 1.05 -2.12
N PHE A 62 14.45 1.07 -3.26
CA PHE A 62 15.82 0.58 -3.31
C PHE A 62 16.69 1.41 -2.37
N GLY A 63 17.55 0.75 -1.60
CA GLY A 63 18.21 1.31 -0.44
C GLY A 63 17.53 0.84 0.85
N ALA A 64 16.21 1.01 0.99
CA ALA A 64 15.48 0.40 2.11
C ALA A 64 15.41 -1.13 1.97
N LEU A 65 15.08 -1.60 0.76
CA LEU A 65 15.15 -3.00 0.37
C LEU A 65 16.40 -3.28 -0.47
N SER A 66 16.87 -4.52 -0.41
CA SER A 66 17.93 -5.03 -1.28
C SER A 66 17.48 -5.09 -2.74
N TYR A 67 18.44 -5.15 -3.65
CA TYR A 67 18.16 -5.36 -5.07
C TYR A 67 17.41 -6.68 -5.31
N GLU A 68 17.82 -7.75 -4.61
CA GLU A 68 17.22 -9.08 -4.69
C GLU A 68 15.75 -9.05 -4.28
N ALA A 69 15.43 -8.34 -3.19
CA ALA A 69 14.04 -8.13 -2.76
C ALA A 69 13.23 -7.37 -3.82
N LYS A 70 13.78 -6.30 -4.41
CA LYS A 70 13.07 -5.50 -5.42
C LYS A 70 12.78 -6.32 -6.70
N THR A 71 13.74 -7.10 -7.17
CA THR A 71 13.56 -7.99 -8.33
C THR A 71 12.60 -9.15 -8.05
N ALA A 72 12.65 -9.74 -6.85
CA ALA A 72 11.72 -10.79 -6.44
C ALA A 72 10.27 -10.29 -6.38
N LEU A 73 10.03 -9.10 -5.82
CA LEU A 73 8.71 -8.46 -5.79
C LEU A 73 8.20 -8.19 -7.22
N ALA A 74 9.07 -7.68 -8.11
CA ALA A 74 8.73 -7.43 -9.50
C ALA A 74 8.30 -8.70 -10.24
N ARG A 75 9.07 -9.78 -10.11
CA ARG A 75 8.75 -11.09 -10.73
C ARG A 75 7.46 -11.68 -10.16
N GLY A 76 7.32 -11.72 -8.84
CA GLY A 76 6.14 -12.28 -8.17
C GLY A 76 4.84 -11.51 -8.50
N ALA A 77 4.91 -10.17 -8.54
CA ALA A 77 3.77 -9.34 -8.94
C ALA A 77 3.38 -9.56 -10.40
N THR A 78 4.36 -9.67 -11.30
CA THR A 78 4.11 -9.98 -12.72
C THR A 78 3.44 -11.34 -12.90
N MET A 79 3.90 -12.38 -12.19
CA MET A 79 3.25 -13.69 -12.22
C MET A 79 1.79 -13.61 -11.75
N ALA A 80 1.49 -12.74 -10.78
CA ALA A 80 0.15 -12.51 -10.25
C ALA A 80 -0.69 -11.53 -11.09
N GLY A 81 -0.17 -11.03 -12.22
CA GLY A 81 -0.88 -10.07 -13.07
C GLY A 81 -1.10 -8.69 -12.42
N THR A 82 -0.27 -8.33 -11.43
CA THR A 82 -0.40 -7.07 -10.69
C THR A 82 0.87 -6.20 -10.78
N ALA A 83 0.86 -5.05 -10.09
CA ALA A 83 1.87 -4.02 -10.18
C ALA A 83 2.81 -3.98 -8.97
N THR A 84 3.97 -3.38 -9.20
CA THR A 84 4.93 -2.93 -8.17
C THR A 84 5.13 -1.42 -8.27
N CYS A 85 5.73 -0.83 -7.24
CA CYS A 85 6.09 0.58 -7.22
C CYS A 85 7.57 0.75 -6.85
N SER A 86 8.25 1.67 -7.53
CA SER A 86 9.67 2.00 -7.33
C SER A 86 10.00 2.34 -5.88
N GLY A 87 9.05 2.99 -5.19
CA GLY A 87 9.31 3.67 -3.93
C GLY A 87 10.26 4.86 -4.12
N GLU A 88 10.74 5.38 -3.01
CA GLU A 88 11.56 6.61 -2.91
C GLU A 88 13.01 6.47 -3.42
N GLY A 89 13.35 5.40 -4.14
CA GLY A 89 14.73 4.99 -4.41
C GLY A 89 15.25 5.23 -5.82
N GLY A 90 14.42 5.74 -6.74
CA GLY A 90 14.73 5.74 -8.17
C GLY A 90 14.35 4.42 -8.85
N MET A 91 14.88 4.18 -10.05
CA MET A 91 14.54 3.00 -10.86
C MET A 91 15.73 2.06 -10.99
N ILE A 92 15.60 0.84 -10.50
CA ILE A 92 16.52 -0.24 -10.88
C ILE A 92 16.11 -0.74 -12.27
N PRO A 93 17.01 -0.81 -13.27
CA PRO A 93 16.67 -1.29 -14.61
C PRO A 93 16.01 -2.67 -14.62
N ASP A 94 16.50 -3.60 -13.78
CA ASP A 94 15.94 -4.95 -13.70
C ASP A 94 14.61 -5.02 -12.97
N GLU A 95 14.36 -4.17 -11.97
CA GLU A 95 13.02 -4.06 -11.38
C GLU A 95 12.00 -3.66 -12.45
N ARG A 96 12.33 -2.66 -13.28
CA ARG A 96 11.46 -2.25 -14.38
C ARG A 96 11.31 -3.36 -15.41
N ARG A 97 12.39 -4.08 -15.77
CA ARG A 97 12.38 -5.18 -16.74
C ARG A 97 11.46 -6.33 -16.30
N TYR A 98 11.50 -6.70 -15.02
CA TYR A 98 10.70 -7.81 -14.49
C TYR A 98 9.27 -7.40 -14.15
N SER A 99 8.98 -6.11 -13.96
CA SER A 99 7.64 -5.62 -13.69
C SER A 99 6.85 -5.44 -14.99
N SER A 100 5.79 -6.22 -15.16
CA SER A 100 4.84 -6.06 -16.26
C SER A 100 4.02 -4.77 -16.13
N LYS A 101 3.75 -4.37 -14.87
CA LYS A 101 3.05 -3.15 -14.48
C LYS A 101 3.85 -2.46 -13.38
N TRP A 102 4.25 -1.22 -13.61
CA TRP A 102 5.17 -0.53 -12.70
C TRP A 102 4.78 0.93 -12.46
N LEU A 103 4.66 1.29 -11.18
CA LEU A 103 4.45 2.65 -10.71
C LEU A 103 5.79 3.32 -10.44
N TYR A 104 5.95 4.56 -10.92
CA TYR A 104 7.11 5.38 -10.60
C TYR A 104 6.75 6.46 -9.58
N GLN A 105 7.46 6.47 -8.46
CA GLN A 105 7.15 7.37 -7.36
C GLN A 105 7.95 8.69 -7.46
N CYS A 106 7.25 9.81 -7.43
CA CYS A 106 7.79 11.16 -7.38
C CYS A 106 7.72 11.71 -5.95
N ILE A 107 8.86 11.77 -5.27
CA ILE A 107 8.97 12.15 -3.85
C ILE A 107 9.44 13.59 -3.64
N GLN A 108 9.32 14.10 -2.42
CA GLN A 108 9.70 15.47 -2.05
C GLN A 108 11.12 15.85 -2.50
N SER A 109 12.10 14.97 -2.29
CA SER A 109 13.50 15.23 -2.63
C SER A 109 13.86 15.04 -4.09
N ARG A 110 12.95 14.48 -4.91
CA ARG A 110 13.22 14.07 -6.30
C ARG A 110 14.41 13.10 -6.46
N TYR A 111 14.78 12.36 -5.42
CA TYR A 111 15.91 11.43 -5.49
C TYR A 111 15.71 10.41 -6.61
N GLY A 112 16.68 10.34 -7.51
CA GLY A 112 16.65 9.44 -8.65
C GLY A 112 15.45 9.65 -9.58
N PHE A 113 14.76 10.80 -9.50
CA PHE A 113 13.65 11.12 -10.39
C PHE A 113 14.18 11.54 -11.76
N ASN A 114 13.86 10.76 -12.78
CA ASN A 114 14.33 10.97 -14.14
C ASN A 114 13.15 10.95 -15.11
N PRO A 115 12.92 12.00 -15.92
CA PRO A 115 11.87 12.02 -16.93
C PRO A 115 11.92 10.86 -17.93
N HIS A 116 13.12 10.34 -18.23
CA HIS A 116 13.26 9.15 -19.09
C HIS A 116 12.72 7.89 -18.43
N HIS A 117 12.87 7.75 -17.11
CA HIS A 117 12.28 6.63 -16.35
C HIS A 117 10.77 6.80 -16.20
N LEU A 118 10.29 8.04 -16.02
CA LEU A 118 8.86 8.35 -15.98
C LEU A 118 8.12 7.87 -17.24
N ARG A 119 8.73 8.04 -18.42
CA ARG A 119 8.15 7.56 -19.69
C ARG A 119 8.03 6.04 -19.80
N LEU A 120 8.74 5.29 -18.95
CA LEU A 120 8.64 3.83 -18.89
C LEU A 120 7.56 3.35 -17.92
N ALA A 121 6.98 4.25 -17.11
CA ALA A 121 6.01 3.90 -16.09
C ALA A 121 4.62 3.57 -16.69
N ASP A 122 3.86 2.78 -15.96
CA ASP A 122 2.44 2.50 -16.24
C ASP A 122 1.51 3.36 -15.38
N CYS A 123 2.06 4.02 -14.35
CA CYS A 123 1.39 4.98 -13.49
C CYS A 123 2.45 5.82 -12.76
N CYS A 124 2.17 7.10 -12.51
CA CYS A 124 3.01 7.98 -11.71
C CYS A 124 2.38 8.21 -10.34
N GLU A 125 3.12 7.97 -9.26
CA GLU A 125 2.66 8.21 -7.89
C GLU A 125 3.36 9.44 -7.28
N PHE A 126 2.63 10.52 -7.03
CA PHE A 126 3.11 11.61 -6.19
C PHE A 126 3.04 11.21 -4.72
N PHE A 127 4.19 11.12 -4.08
CA PHE A 127 4.30 10.78 -2.67
C PHE A 127 4.20 12.02 -1.80
N ILE A 128 3.00 12.27 -1.26
CA ILE A 128 2.76 13.40 -0.36
C ILE A 128 3.00 12.96 1.09
N GLY A 129 2.64 11.73 1.46
CA GLY A 129 2.90 11.18 2.78
C GLY A 129 2.69 9.67 2.88
N GLN A 130 3.06 9.13 4.04
CA GLN A 130 2.83 7.72 4.41
C GLN A 130 2.31 7.62 5.83
N GLY A 131 1.58 6.54 6.14
CA GLY A 131 0.88 6.38 7.40
C GLY A 131 1.80 6.28 8.62
N CYS A 132 2.97 5.66 8.46
CA CYS A 132 3.93 5.42 9.55
C CYS A 132 4.61 6.69 10.11
N LYS A 133 4.54 7.81 9.39
CA LYS A 133 5.21 9.07 9.76
C LYS A 133 4.56 10.25 9.03
N VAL A 134 3.27 10.44 9.25
CA VAL A 134 2.50 11.49 8.56
C VAL A 134 3.10 12.85 8.90
N GLY A 135 3.30 13.69 7.88
CA GLY A 135 3.93 15.01 8.02
C GLY A 135 5.45 15.00 8.09
N LEU A 136 6.11 13.86 7.86
CA LEU A 136 7.58 13.74 7.78
C LEU A 136 8.02 13.13 6.45
N GLY A 137 9.28 13.38 6.08
CA GLY A 137 9.89 12.81 4.88
C GLY A 137 10.50 11.41 5.07
N GLY A 138 10.89 10.82 3.94
CA GLY A 138 11.70 9.61 3.86
C GLY A 138 12.99 9.66 4.67
N HIS A 139 13.41 8.51 5.18
CA HIS A 139 14.68 8.35 5.89
C HIS A 139 15.41 7.12 5.36
N LEU A 140 16.69 7.27 5.04
CA LEU A 140 17.58 6.15 4.74
C LEU A 140 18.90 6.37 5.47
N MET A 141 19.32 5.41 6.29
CA MET A 141 20.53 5.54 7.10
C MET A 141 21.77 5.37 6.23
N GLY A 142 22.83 6.13 6.52
CA GLY A 142 24.05 6.21 5.72
C GLY A 142 24.74 4.87 5.50
N GLN A 143 24.66 3.96 6.48
CA GLN A 143 25.14 2.58 6.36
C GLN A 143 24.45 1.75 5.26
N LYS A 144 23.28 2.21 4.78
CA LYS A 144 22.53 1.62 3.66
C LYS A 144 22.67 2.45 2.38
N VAL A 145 23.48 3.49 2.38
CA VAL A 145 23.80 4.31 1.21
C VAL A 145 25.15 3.86 0.67
N THR A 146 25.14 2.69 0.05
CA THR A 146 26.29 2.17 -0.71
C THR A 146 26.50 3.00 -1.97
N ASP A 147 27.63 2.83 -2.65
CA ASP A 147 27.93 3.54 -3.90
C ASP A 147 26.83 3.37 -4.95
N GLN A 148 26.25 2.17 -5.07
CA GLN A 148 25.13 1.89 -5.97
C GLN A 148 23.87 2.70 -5.61
N VAL A 149 23.55 2.83 -4.31
CA VAL A 149 22.39 3.61 -3.84
C VAL A 149 22.65 5.10 -3.98
N ALA A 150 23.88 5.53 -3.70
CA ALA A 150 24.36 6.90 -3.87
C ALA A 150 24.25 7.36 -5.32
N GLU A 151 24.76 6.57 -6.27
CA GLU A 151 24.69 6.83 -7.72
C GLU A 151 23.24 6.98 -8.19
N MET A 152 22.36 6.05 -7.79
CA MET A 152 20.94 6.08 -8.15
C MET A 152 20.23 7.36 -7.69
N ARG A 153 20.68 7.95 -6.57
CA ARG A 153 20.05 9.12 -5.96
C ARG A 153 20.80 10.42 -6.23
N SER A 154 21.93 10.37 -6.95
CA SER A 154 22.85 11.50 -7.15
C SER A 154 23.30 12.14 -5.83
N LEU A 155 23.68 11.30 -4.85
CA LEU A 155 24.09 11.73 -3.51
C LEU A 155 25.41 11.06 -3.09
N PRO A 156 26.15 11.61 -2.11
CA PRO A 156 27.33 10.95 -1.56
C PRO A 156 27.00 9.66 -0.80
N ALA A 157 27.89 8.67 -0.90
CA ALA A 157 27.81 7.42 -0.15
C ALA A 157 28.04 7.63 1.36
N GLY A 158 27.46 6.76 2.18
CA GLY A 158 27.68 6.73 3.64
C GLY A 158 26.94 7.81 4.44
N ILE A 159 26.21 8.73 3.80
CA ILE A 159 25.51 9.84 4.48
C ILE A 159 24.03 9.51 4.69
N ASP A 160 23.53 9.77 5.90
CA ASP A 160 22.10 9.72 6.21
C ASP A 160 21.28 10.60 5.26
N GLN A 161 20.29 10.01 4.61
CA GLN A 161 19.37 10.74 3.74
C GLN A 161 18.08 11.02 4.48
N ARG A 162 17.72 12.31 4.53
CA ARG A 162 16.48 12.79 5.13
C ARG A 162 15.78 13.65 4.09
N SER A 163 14.67 13.13 3.58
CA SER A 163 13.86 13.89 2.64
C SER A 163 13.14 15.04 3.35
N PRO A 164 12.94 16.19 2.70
CA PRO A 164 12.06 17.24 3.21
C PRO A 164 10.65 16.69 3.49
N ALA A 165 9.97 17.28 4.46
CA ALA A 165 8.59 16.91 4.81
C ALA A 165 7.56 17.32 3.74
N ARG A 166 7.88 18.35 2.94
CA ARG A 166 7.06 18.87 1.86
C ARG A 166 7.84 18.90 0.56
N HIS A 167 7.13 18.79 -0.55
CA HIS A 167 7.72 19.09 -1.85
C HIS A 167 8.15 20.57 -1.89
N PRO A 168 9.38 20.87 -2.36
CA PRO A 168 9.88 22.24 -2.37
C PRO A 168 9.27 23.10 -3.47
N ASP A 169 8.63 22.49 -4.46
CA ASP A 169 8.18 23.09 -5.72
C ASP A 169 6.66 23.30 -5.81
N TRP A 170 5.92 23.11 -4.71
CA TRP A 170 4.51 23.48 -4.58
C TRP A 170 4.14 23.78 -3.12
N LEU A 171 3.23 24.73 -2.88
CA LEU A 171 2.81 25.15 -1.54
C LEU A 171 1.39 24.73 -1.18
N GLY A 172 0.56 24.44 -2.18
CA GLY A 172 -0.83 24.05 -1.98
C GLY A 172 -1.44 23.29 -3.16
N PRO A 173 -2.74 22.97 -3.10
CA PRO A 173 -3.44 22.18 -4.12
C PRO A 173 -3.39 22.79 -5.52
N ASP A 174 -3.43 24.12 -5.64
CA ASP A 174 -3.38 24.80 -6.94
C ASP A 174 -2.03 24.58 -7.63
N ASP A 175 -0.92 24.70 -6.90
CA ASP A 175 0.42 24.38 -7.41
C ASP A 175 0.57 22.88 -7.72
N LEU A 176 0.01 22.00 -6.88
CA LEU A 176 -0.01 20.56 -7.12
C LEU A 176 -0.74 20.23 -8.43
N SER A 177 -1.82 20.94 -8.76
CA SER A 177 -2.52 20.78 -10.04
C SER A 177 -1.62 21.10 -11.24
N LEU A 178 -0.69 22.06 -11.10
CA LEU A 178 0.30 22.35 -12.14
C LEU A 178 1.32 21.21 -12.25
N LYS A 179 1.76 20.62 -11.14
CA LYS A 179 2.65 19.45 -11.15
C LYS A 179 2.02 18.22 -11.76
N ILE A 180 0.71 18.01 -11.53
CA ILE A 180 -0.04 16.96 -12.22
C ILE A 180 -0.06 17.23 -13.73
N LYS A 181 -0.30 18.47 -14.17
CA LYS A 181 -0.24 18.85 -15.60
C LYS A 181 1.15 18.60 -16.21
N GLU A 182 2.23 18.95 -15.52
CA GLU A 182 3.61 18.69 -15.96
C GLU A 182 3.84 17.19 -16.22
N ILE A 183 3.39 16.32 -15.32
CA ILE A 183 3.50 14.85 -15.50
C ILE A 183 2.61 14.38 -16.65
N ARG A 184 1.39 14.92 -16.80
CA ARG A 184 0.52 14.61 -17.93
C ARG A 184 1.17 14.99 -19.25
N GLU A 185 1.82 16.15 -19.34
CA GLU A 185 2.57 16.57 -20.54
C GLU A 185 3.77 15.66 -20.80
N ALA A 186 4.57 15.34 -19.77
CA ALA A 186 5.75 14.48 -19.92
C ALA A 186 5.44 13.04 -20.36
N THR A 187 4.19 12.60 -20.17
CA THR A 187 3.68 11.24 -20.45
C THR A 187 2.61 11.19 -21.54
N ASP A 188 2.41 12.28 -22.30
CA ASP A 188 1.38 12.42 -23.34
C ASP A 188 -0.05 12.10 -22.86
N SER A 189 -0.29 12.31 -21.57
CA SER A 189 -1.52 11.97 -20.83
C SER A 189 -1.92 10.51 -20.97
N GLN A 190 -0.94 9.61 -21.16
CA GLN A 190 -1.20 8.19 -21.38
C GLN A 190 -1.51 7.47 -20.08
N ILE A 191 -0.74 7.73 -19.03
CA ILE A 191 -0.77 6.95 -17.79
C ILE A 191 -1.54 7.67 -16.68
N PRO A 192 -2.14 6.94 -15.73
CA PRO A 192 -2.76 7.52 -14.56
C PRO A 192 -1.75 8.17 -13.61
N ILE A 193 -2.23 9.18 -12.87
CA ILE A 193 -1.50 9.86 -11.80
C ILE A 193 -2.20 9.59 -10.47
N GLN A 194 -1.43 9.03 -9.54
CA GLN A 194 -1.86 8.69 -8.18
C GLN A 194 -1.31 9.69 -7.17
N LEU A 195 -2.13 10.13 -6.21
CA LEU A 195 -1.69 10.93 -5.08
C LEU A 195 -1.69 10.10 -3.81
N LYS A 196 -0.50 9.87 -3.23
CA LYS A 196 -0.34 9.07 -2.00
C LYS A 196 -0.28 9.95 -0.76
N LEU A 197 -1.32 9.84 0.06
CA LEU A 197 -1.55 10.59 1.28
C LEU A 197 -1.38 9.69 2.51
N GLY A 198 -0.76 10.23 3.56
CA GLY A 198 -0.83 9.62 4.90
C GLY A 198 -2.17 10.00 5.56
N ALA A 199 -2.83 9.04 6.20
CA ALA A 199 -4.14 9.27 6.80
C ALA A 199 -4.03 10.16 8.04
N ALA A 200 -4.43 11.43 7.93
CA ALA A 200 -4.58 12.36 9.06
C ALA A 200 -5.94 13.05 9.03
N ARG A 201 -6.07 14.17 8.30
CA ARG A 201 -7.35 14.89 8.13
C ARG A 201 -8.05 14.39 6.88
N VAL A 202 -8.34 13.08 6.86
CA VAL A 202 -8.62 12.32 5.62
C VAL A 202 -9.71 12.96 4.76
N TYR A 203 -10.85 13.32 5.35
CA TYR A 203 -11.94 13.94 4.59
C TYR A 203 -11.50 15.24 3.87
N ASP A 204 -10.85 16.16 4.59
CA ASP A 204 -10.43 17.46 4.05
C ASP A 204 -9.28 17.31 3.05
N ASP A 205 -8.28 16.51 3.40
CA ASP A 205 -7.09 16.28 2.58
C ASP A 205 -7.46 15.61 1.24
N VAL A 206 -8.33 14.58 1.28
CA VAL A 206 -8.83 13.90 0.07
C VAL A 206 -9.67 14.86 -0.76
N ARG A 207 -10.55 15.64 -0.15
CA ARG A 207 -11.38 16.64 -0.86
C ARG A 207 -10.51 17.67 -1.60
N MET A 208 -9.43 18.14 -0.99
CA MET A 208 -8.48 19.04 -1.64
C MET A 208 -7.70 18.34 -2.75
N ALA A 209 -7.22 17.11 -2.51
CA ALA A 209 -6.48 16.33 -3.50
C ALA A 209 -7.32 16.05 -4.75
N LEU A 210 -8.60 15.70 -4.60
CA LEU A 210 -9.51 15.44 -5.71
C LEU A 210 -9.68 16.64 -6.65
N LYS A 211 -9.67 17.87 -6.12
CA LYS A 211 -9.75 19.10 -6.92
C LYS A 211 -8.54 19.33 -7.83
N THR A 212 -7.42 18.65 -7.55
CA THR A 212 -6.20 18.73 -8.40
C THR A 212 -6.29 17.83 -9.64
N ASN A 213 -7.40 17.12 -9.82
CA ASN A 213 -7.70 16.23 -10.95
C ASN A 213 -6.71 15.04 -11.11
N PRO A 214 -6.45 14.25 -10.05
CA PRO A 214 -5.71 13.00 -10.16
C PRO A 214 -6.57 11.89 -10.77
N ASP A 215 -5.96 10.74 -11.07
CA ASP A 215 -6.66 9.55 -11.56
C ASP A 215 -6.90 8.54 -10.42
N SER A 216 -6.10 8.59 -9.35
CA SER A 216 -6.36 7.86 -8.11
C SER A 216 -5.86 8.59 -6.87
N ILE A 217 -6.50 8.33 -5.73
CA ILE A 217 -6.04 8.71 -4.39
C ILE A 217 -5.63 7.46 -3.65
N TYR A 218 -4.42 7.44 -3.10
CA TYR A 218 -3.95 6.42 -2.18
C TYR A 218 -3.99 6.97 -0.76
N ILE A 219 -4.68 6.26 0.14
CA ILE A 219 -4.71 6.58 1.56
C ILE A 219 -3.97 5.52 2.38
N ASP A 220 -2.91 5.95 3.07
CA ASP A 220 -2.08 5.10 3.91
C ASP A 220 -2.51 5.26 5.38
N GLY A 221 -3.20 4.26 5.92
CA GLY A 221 -3.60 4.23 7.33
C GLY A 221 -2.39 4.23 8.27
N MET A 222 -2.59 4.62 9.53
CA MET A 222 -1.50 4.67 10.52
C MET A 222 -0.77 3.33 10.68
N GLU A 223 -1.42 2.21 10.33
CA GLU A 223 -0.89 0.85 10.24
C GLU A 223 0.23 0.68 9.21
N GLY A 224 0.43 1.67 8.34
CA GLY A 224 1.54 1.73 7.41
C GLY A 224 2.89 1.50 8.10
N SER A 225 3.83 0.91 7.38
CA SER A 225 5.16 0.57 7.91
C SER A 225 6.25 1.41 7.27
N THR A 226 7.45 1.37 7.85
CA THR A 226 8.62 2.03 7.27
C THR A 226 9.89 1.20 7.44
N GLY A 227 10.86 1.39 6.55
CA GLY A 227 12.21 0.85 6.72
C GLY A 227 13.01 1.62 7.78
N ALA A 228 12.72 2.92 7.94
CA ALA A 228 13.33 3.78 8.95
C ALA A 228 12.45 5.01 9.21
N GLY A 229 12.18 5.29 10.49
CA GLY A 229 11.50 6.50 10.93
C GLY A 229 11.70 6.78 12.43
N PRO A 230 11.39 8.00 12.89
CA PRO A 230 11.25 8.29 14.31
C PRO A 230 10.09 7.48 14.88
N HIS A 231 10.36 6.58 15.83
CA HIS A 231 9.33 5.73 16.46
C HIS A 231 8.18 6.54 17.07
N LEU A 232 8.46 7.72 17.64
CA LEU A 232 7.44 8.63 18.16
C LEU A 232 6.44 9.04 17.07
N ALA A 233 6.90 9.33 15.86
CA ALA A 233 5.99 9.68 14.77
C ALA A 233 5.10 8.49 14.39
N THR A 234 5.64 7.27 14.38
CA THR A 234 4.87 6.06 14.10
C THR A 234 3.79 5.77 15.14
N GLU A 235 4.04 6.08 16.41
CA GLU A 235 3.03 5.87 17.46
C GLU A 235 2.04 7.03 17.57
N GLU A 236 2.45 8.27 17.26
CA GLU A 236 1.69 9.48 17.58
C GLU A 236 1.14 10.25 16.38
N THR A 237 1.29 9.74 15.15
CA THR A 237 0.74 10.40 13.95
C THR A 237 -0.20 9.50 13.16
N GLY A 238 -1.25 10.13 12.63
CA GLY A 238 -2.21 9.52 11.72
C GLY A 238 -3.46 8.95 12.38
N VAL A 239 -4.31 8.30 11.57
CA VAL A 239 -5.58 7.69 12.01
C VAL A 239 -5.70 6.23 11.52
N PRO A 240 -6.48 5.38 12.22
CA PRO A 240 -6.72 4.00 11.81
C PRO A 240 -7.28 3.90 10.39
N GLY A 241 -6.80 2.94 9.63
CA GLY A 241 -7.14 2.75 8.23
C GLY A 241 -8.61 2.46 7.99
N ILE A 242 -9.26 1.71 8.89
CA ILE A 242 -10.70 1.44 8.84
C ILE A 242 -11.50 2.75 8.76
N ALA A 243 -11.16 3.75 9.59
CA ALA A 243 -11.80 5.06 9.54
C ALA A 243 -11.38 5.86 8.29
N ALA A 244 -10.12 5.76 7.89
CA ALA A 244 -9.59 6.48 6.74
C ALA A 244 -10.34 6.14 5.45
N ILE A 245 -10.64 4.86 5.19
CA ILE A 245 -11.39 4.45 3.99
C ILE A 245 -12.76 5.13 3.96
N ARG A 246 -13.51 5.10 5.07
CA ARG A 246 -14.86 5.68 5.13
C ARG A 246 -14.86 7.20 4.97
N GLN A 247 -13.90 7.88 5.58
CA GLN A 247 -13.74 9.33 5.42
C GLN A 247 -13.35 9.71 3.99
N ALA A 248 -12.44 8.96 3.37
CA ALA A 248 -12.04 9.18 1.97
C ALA A 248 -13.24 8.93 1.04
N ARG A 249 -13.92 7.79 1.17
CA ARG A 249 -15.10 7.44 0.37
C ARG A 249 -16.18 8.53 0.44
N LYS A 250 -16.47 9.02 1.64
CA LYS A 250 -17.39 10.15 1.84
C LYS A 250 -16.95 11.41 1.08
N ALA A 251 -15.66 11.75 1.10
CA ALA A 251 -15.16 12.94 0.40
C ALA A 251 -15.35 12.85 -1.13
N PHE A 252 -15.16 11.66 -1.71
CA PHE A 252 -15.45 11.44 -3.12
C PHE A 252 -16.95 11.51 -3.42
N ASP A 253 -17.79 10.90 -2.58
CA ASP A 253 -19.25 10.88 -2.77
C ASP A 253 -19.84 12.30 -2.71
N ASP A 254 -19.39 13.11 -1.73
CA ASP A 254 -19.80 14.52 -1.58
C ASP A 254 -19.37 15.39 -2.79
N LEU A 255 -18.33 14.99 -3.53
CA LEU A 255 -17.88 15.65 -4.75
C LEU A 255 -18.42 15.02 -6.04
N GLY A 256 -19.15 13.91 -5.94
CA GLY A 256 -19.68 13.18 -7.10
C GLY A 256 -18.60 12.53 -7.99
N LEU A 257 -17.45 12.15 -7.41
CA LEU A 257 -16.30 11.60 -8.16
C LEU A 257 -16.14 10.07 -8.01
N SER A 258 -17.12 9.42 -7.39
CA SER A 258 -17.20 7.96 -7.24
C SER A 258 -17.23 7.26 -8.59
N GLY A 259 -16.34 6.28 -8.81
CA GLY A 259 -16.21 5.59 -10.09
C GLY A 259 -15.42 6.35 -11.17
N GLU A 260 -15.19 7.65 -11.01
CA GLU A 260 -14.35 8.45 -11.92
C GLU A 260 -12.87 8.48 -11.50
N ILE A 261 -12.62 8.53 -10.20
CA ILE A 261 -11.28 8.49 -9.60
C ILE A 261 -11.25 7.28 -8.68
N SER A 262 -10.16 6.53 -8.69
CA SER A 262 -10.01 5.33 -7.85
C SER A 262 -9.52 5.68 -6.45
N LEU A 263 -10.04 5.01 -5.42
CA LEU A 263 -9.56 5.04 -4.05
C LEU A 263 -8.72 3.78 -3.78
N VAL A 264 -7.43 3.96 -3.56
CA VAL A 264 -6.52 2.90 -3.12
C VAL A 264 -6.33 2.99 -1.61
N TYR A 265 -6.46 1.86 -0.92
CA TYR A 265 -6.18 1.78 0.51
C TYR A 265 -4.87 1.02 0.79
N ALA A 266 -4.14 1.43 1.81
CA ALA A 266 -3.06 0.64 2.39
C ALA A 266 -2.97 0.80 3.91
N GLY A 267 -2.42 -0.22 4.55
CA GLY A 267 -2.19 -0.27 6.00
C GLY A 267 -2.72 -1.57 6.60
N GLY A 268 -1.89 -2.29 7.37
CA GLY A 268 -2.37 -3.41 8.21
C GLY A 268 -3.01 -4.61 7.50
N ILE A 269 -2.94 -4.74 6.18
CA ILE A 269 -3.52 -5.86 5.41
C ILE A 269 -2.63 -7.11 5.50
N ARG A 270 -3.19 -8.21 6.01
CA ARG A 270 -2.44 -9.46 6.29
C ARG A 270 -2.93 -10.64 5.43
N ASN A 271 -4.23 -10.73 5.19
CA ASN A 271 -4.89 -11.84 4.50
C ASN A 271 -5.98 -11.32 3.52
N GLY A 272 -6.58 -12.21 2.74
CA GLY A 272 -7.60 -11.82 1.75
C GLY A 272 -8.94 -11.41 2.34
N ALA A 273 -9.24 -11.79 3.59
CA ALA A 273 -10.41 -11.26 4.30
C ALA A 273 -10.22 -9.78 4.68
N ASP A 274 -9.00 -9.37 5.07
CA ASP A 274 -8.65 -7.95 5.27
C ASP A 274 -8.81 -7.17 3.95
N VAL A 275 -8.38 -7.75 2.82
CA VAL A 275 -8.59 -7.16 1.48
C VAL A 275 -10.07 -6.98 1.18
N ALA A 276 -10.87 -8.04 1.34
CA ALA A 276 -12.31 -7.99 1.10
C ALA A 276 -13.01 -6.95 2.01
N LYS A 277 -12.60 -6.82 3.27
CA LYS A 277 -13.11 -5.79 4.19
C LYS A 277 -12.78 -4.39 3.70
N ALA A 278 -11.55 -4.15 3.24
CA ALA A 278 -11.17 -2.84 2.69
C ALA A 278 -11.99 -2.48 1.44
N LEU A 279 -12.22 -3.44 0.53
CA LEU A 279 -13.10 -3.26 -0.64
C LEU A 279 -14.54 -2.96 -0.21
N ALA A 280 -15.10 -3.77 0.69
CA ALA A 280 -16.44 -3.56 1.25
C ALA A 280 -16.62 -2.18 1.89
N LEU A 281 -15.59 -1.64 2.56
CA LEU A 281 -15.65 -0.30 3.15
C LEU A 281 -15.55 0.84 2.12
N GLY A 282 -15.20 0.53 0.86
CA GLY A 282 -15.25 1.45 -0.28
C GLY A 282 -13.92 1.74 -0.97
N ALA A 283 -12.87 0.95 -0.72
CA ALA A 283 -11.66 1.00 -1.53
C ALA A 283 -11.87 0.28 -2.88
N ASP A 284 -11.27 0.80 -3.95
CA ASP A 284 -11.27 0.17 -5.28
C ASP A 284 -10.06 -0.75 -5.48
N ALA A 285 -8.98 -0.54 -4.71
CA ALA A 285 -7.81 -1.40 -4.71
C ALA A 285 -7.08 -1.34 -3.36
N VAL A 286 -6.27 -2.35 -3.10
CA VAL A 286 -5.49 -2.48 -1.87
C VAL A 286 -3.99 -2.57 -2.20
N ALA A 287 -3.18 -1.73 -1.57
CA ALA A 287 -1.73 -1.80 -1.69
C ALA A 287 -1.11 -2.44 -0.44
N ILE A 288 -0.18 -3.37 -0.64
CA ILE A 288 0.49 -4.09 0.44
C ILE A 288 2.01 -3.86 0.42
N GLY A 289 2.61 -3.77 1.60
CA GLY A 289 4.07 -3.62 1.74
C GLY A 289 4.64 -4.66 2.70
N HIS A 290 4.34 -4.51 3.99
CA HIS A 290 4.91 -5.36 5.02
C HIS A 290 4.54 -6.85 4.84
N SER A 291 3.30 -7.18 4.52
CA SER A 291 2.88 -8.57 4.26
C SER A 291 3.58 -9.17 3.03
N ALA A 292 3.84 -8.37 1.99
CA ALA A 292 4.68 -8.80 0.87
C ALA A 292 6.15 -9.03 1.29
N MET A 293 6.69 -8.25 2.24
CA MET A 293 8.01 -8.52 2.81
C MET A 293 8.04 -9.81 3.63
N MET A 294 6.96 -10.17 4.32
CA MET A 294 6.87 -11.47 5.03
C MET A 294 6.98 -12.62 4.02
N ALA A 295 6.31 -12.52 2.86
CA ALA A 295 6.45 -13.51 1.78
C ALA A 295 7.90 -13.63 1.24
N LEU A 296 8.67 -12.53 1.25
CA LEU A 296 10.08 -12.57 0.85
C LEU A 296 10.98 -13.36 1.81
N ASN A 297 10.64 -13.41 3.11
CA ASN A 297 11.32 -14.05 4.26
C ASN A 297 11.46 -13.12 5.48
N CYS A 298 10.88 -11.91 5.48
CA CYS A 298 10.98 -11.01 6.64
C CYS A 298 10.57 -11.74 7.92
N ASN A 299 11.41 -11.66 8.97
CA ASN A 299 11.23 -12.33 10.26
C ASN A 299 11.18 -13.86 10.22
N LYS A 300 11.45 -14.51 9.08
CA LYS A 300 11.53 -15.97 8.99
C LYS A 300 12.83 -16.48 9.59
N ASP A 301 12.74 -17.55 10.37
CA ASP A 301 13.89 -18.34 10.83
C ASP A 301 14.37 -19.25 9.68
N THR A 302 15.57 -18.99 9.15
CA THR A 302 16.17 -19.79 8.07
C THR A 302 17.57 -20.24 8.48
N PRO A 303 18.09 -21.36 7.95
CA PRO A 303 19.41 -21.87 8.34
C PRO A 303 20.56 -20.87 8.18
N GLU A 304 20.45 -19.96 7.22
CA GLU A 304 21.44 -18.92 6.93
C GLU A 304 21.24 -17.63 7.74
N ALA A 305 20.08 -17.49 8.40
CA ALA A 305 19.72 -16.29 9.14
C ALA A 305 20.12 -16.41 10.60
N ASP A 306 20.96 -15.48 11.05
CA ASP A 306 21.35 -15.36 12.46
C ASP A 306 20.82 -14.04 13.02
N TYR A 307 19.58 -14.05 13.54
CA TYR A 307 18.96 -12.84 14.09
C TYR A 307 19.63 -12.38 15.38
N GLN A 308 20.11 -13.30 16.22
CA GLN A 308 20.75 -12.96 17.48
C GLN A 308 22.08 -12.22 17.25
N LYS A 309 22.90 -12.71 16.32
CA LYS A 309 24.18 -12.06 15.98
C LYS A 309 23.99 -10.71 15.29
N GLU A 310 23.11 -10.64 14.30
CA GLU A 310 23.01 -9.44 13.45
C GLU A 310 22.12 -8.36 14.08
N MET A 311 21.08 -8.76 14.80
CA MET A 311 20.02 -7.86 15.30
C MET A 311 19.81 -7.88 16.81
N GLY A 312 20.35 -8.89 17.53
CA GLY A 312 20.20 -9.03 18.99
C GLY A 312 18.78 -9.40 19.44
N VAL A 313 18.00 -10.03 18.56
CA VAL A 313 16.61 -10.45 18.80
C VAL A 313 16.36 -11.81 18.15
N ASP A 314 15.30 -12.50 18.55
CA ASP A 314 14.86 -13.73 17.90
C ASP A 314 14.16 -13.45 16.56
N ALA A 315 14.16 -14.46 15.68
CA ALA A 315 13.30 -14.45 14.49
C ALA A 315 11.83 -14.26 14.91
N GLY A 316 11.06 -13.51 14.11
CA GLY A 316 9.69 -13.12 14.47
C GLY A 316 9.56 -11.76 15.16
N TYR A 317 10.63 -11.25 15.78
CA TYR A 317 10.59 -10.05 16.63
C TYR A 317 11.42 -8.87 16.10
N CYS A 318 11.97 -8.97 14.88
CA CYS A 318 12.82 -7.94 14.31
C CYS A 318 12.03 -6.78 13.68
N TYR A 319 12.30 -5.57 14.18
CA TYR A 319 11.86 -4.28 13.63
C TYR A 319 13.06 -3.34 13.36
N HIS A 320 14.26 -3.91 13.21
CA HIS A 320 15.53 -3.21 13.09
C HIS A 320 15.95 -2.94 11.62
N CYS A 321 15.00 -2.84 10.68
CA CYS A 321 15.27 -2.65 9.24
C CYS A 321 16.22 -1.48 8.90
N HIS A 322 16.23 -0.46 9.77
CA HIS A 322 17.06 0.73 9.66
C HIS A 322 18.56 0.46 9.87
N THR A 323 18.94 -0.63 10.55
CA THR A 323 20.35 -1.00 10.82
C THR A 323 21.08 -1.48 9.57
N GLY A 324 20.34 -1.91 8.54
CA GLY A 324 20.94 -2.50 7.35
C GLY A 324 21.51 -3.90 7.57
N ARG A 325 21.27 -4.55 8.71
CA ARG A 325 21.80 -5.89 9.03
C ARG A 325 20.76 -7.01 8.93
N CYS A 326 19.83 -6.90 7.98
CA CYS A 326 18.74 -7.86 7.81
C CYS A 326 19.28 -9.29 7.56
N PRO A 327 19.04 -10.26 8.48
CA PRO A 327 19.69 -11.58 8.41
C PRO A 327 19.22 -12.44 7.23
N VAL A 328 18.08 -12.10 6.65
CA VAL A 328 17.43 -12.81 5.54
C VAL A 328 17.60 -12.10 4.19
N GLY A 329 18.47 -11.08 4.11
CA GLY A 329 18.80 -10.41 2.84
C GLY A 329 17.71 -9.48 2.28
N VAL A 330 16.64 -9.18 3.04
CA VAL A 330 15.52 -8.34 2.56
C VAL A 330 15.81 -6.84 2.71
N ALA A 331 16.07 -6.36 3.93
CA ALA A 331 16.19 -4.93 4.24
C ALA A 331 17.65 -4.51 4.52
N THR A 332 18.56 -4.86 3.62
CA THR A 332 20.01 -4.68 3.76
C THR A 332 20.68 -4.29 2.44
N GLN A 333 21.82 -3.61 2.51
CA GLN A 333 22.71 -3.39 1.37
C GLN A 333 24.05 -4.12 1.52
N ASP A 334 24.24 -4.89 2.59
CA ASP A 334 25.44 -5.70 2.83
C ASP A 334 25.48 -6.85 1.81
N PRO A 335 26.54 -6.97 0.98
CA PRO A 335 26.64 -8.01 -0.04
C PRO A 335 26.55 -9.44 0.50
N GLU A 336 27.06 -9.74 1.69
CA GLU A 336 27.02 -11.08 2.27
C GLU A 336 25.63 -11.41 2.80
N LEU A 337 24.94 -10.45 3.40
CA LEU A 337 23.56 -10.65 3.84
C LEU A 337 22.59 -10.76 2.66
N ARG A 338 22.81 -9.98 1.59
CA ARG A 338 22.00 -10.00 0.37
C ARG A 338 21.98 -11.37 -0.32
N LYS A 339 23.11 -12.07 -0.34
CA LYS A 339 23.23 -13.44 -0.92
C LYS A 339 22.27 -14.45 -0.29
N ARG A 340 21.79 -14.20 0.93
CA ARG A 340 20.86 -15.09 1.65
C ARG A 340 19.44 -15.04 1.08
N LEU A 341 19.12 -14.07 0.22
CA LEU A 341 17.84 -13.98 -0.47
C LEU A 341 17.98 -14.44 -1.92
N ASP A 342 17.53 -15.67 -2.20
CA ASP A 342 17.35 -16.17 -3.56
C ASP A 342 16.13 -15.49 -4.22
N PRO A 343 16.31 -14.64 -5.26
CA PRO A 343 15.22 -13.87 -5.84
C PRO A 343 14.19 -14.73 -6.60
N ASP A 344 14.59 -15.89 -7.14
CA ASP A 344 13.67 -16.78 -7.88
C ASP A 344 12.70 -17.46 -6.91
N LYS A 345 13.23 -18.09 -5.86
CA LYS A 345 12.39 -18.71 -4.82
C LYS A 345 11.55 -17.67 -4.08
N ALA A 346 12.09 -16.46 -3.88
CA ALA A 346 11.36 -15.36 -3.26
C ALA A 346 10.20 -14.87 -4.13
N ALA A 347 10.40 -14.78 -5.45
CA ALA A 347 9.34 -14.42 -6.38
C ALA A 347 8.17 -15.41 -6.35
N GLU A 348 8.45 -16.72 -6.33
CA GLU A 348 7.42 -17.76 -6.21
C GLU A 348 6.60 -17.62 -4.93
N ARG A 349 7.26 -17.35 -3.79
CA ARG A 349 6.56 -17.12 -2.52
C ARG A 349 5.69 -15.87 -2.55
N VAL A 350 6.17 -14.79 -3.15
CA VAL A 350 5.39 -13.55 -3.33
C VAL A 350 4.17 -13.82 -4.22
N TYR A 351 4.35 -14.54 -5.34
CA TYR A 351 3.25 -14.94 -6.21
C TYR A 351 2.20 -15.78 -5.45
N ASN A 352 2.64 -16.84 -4.76
CA ASN A 352 1.73 -17.70 -4.00
C ASN A 352 0.97 -16.91 -2.93
N PHE A 353 1.63 -15.98 -2.25
CA PHE A 353 0.98 -15.11 -1.28
C PHE A 353 -0.09 -14.22 -1.92
N LEU A 354 0.23 -13.50 -3.00
CA LEU A 354 -0.72 -12.67 -3.74
C LEU A 354 -1.91 -13.49 -4.27
N HIS A 355 -1.64 -14.69 -4.78
CA HIS A 355 -2.66 -15.60 -5.28
C HIS A 355 -3.60 -16.08 -4.15
N CYS A 356 -3.06 -16.44 -2.98
CA CYS A 356 -3.86 -16.78 -1.81
C CYS A 356 -4.75 -15.62 -1.36
N LEU A 357 -4.21 -14.39 -1.27
CA LEU A 357 -5.00 -13.20 -0.92
C LEU A 357 -6.18 -13.00 -1.86
N ALA A 358 -5.97 -13.18 -3.17
CA ALA A 358 -7.02 -13.04 -4.17
C ALA A 358 -8.11 -14.11 -4.03
N ILE A 359 -7.73 -15.37 -3.82
CA ILE A 359 -8.69 -16.48 -3.61
C ILE A 359 -9.50 -16.28 -2.33
N GLU A 360 -8.83 -15.91 -1.23
CA GLU A 360 -9.49 -15.61 0.05
C GLU A 360 -10.47 -14.42 -0.08
N CYS A 361 -10.09 -13.38 -0.82
CA CYS A 361 -10.98 -12.25 -1.11
C CYS A 361 -12.22 -12.69 -1.92
N GLN A 362 -12.04 -13.49 -2.97
CA GLN A 362 -13.16 -14.06 -3.73
C GLN A 362 -14.04 -14.96 -2.88
N MET A 363 -13.45 -15.73 -1.95
CA MET A 363 -14.19 -16.58 -1.02
C MET A 363 -15.16 -15.77 -0.17
N MET A 364 -14.73 -14.62 0.35
CA MET A 364 -15.61 -13.71 1.09
C MET A 364 -16.71 -13.12 0.20
N ALA A 365 -16.35 -12.64 -1.00
CA ALA A 365 -17.33 -12.10 -1.96
C ALA A 365 -18.42 -13.13 -2.31
N ARG A 366 -18.03 -14.38 -2.61
CA ARG A 366 -18.96 -15.48 -2.90
C ARG A 366 -19.86 -15.82 -1.71
N ALA A 367 -19.31 -15.84 -0.50
CA ALA A 367 -20.07 -16.07 0.73
C ALA A 367 -21.11 -14.96 0.97
N CYS A 368 -20.85 -13.74 0.52
CA CYS A 368 -21.80 -12.62 0.53
C CYS A 368 -22.71 -12.57 -0.71
N GLY A 369 -22.69 -13.61 -1.57
CA GLY A 369 -23.55 -13.69 -2.76
C GLY A 369 -23.10 -12.81 -3.93
N LYS A 370 -21.82 -12.40 -3.98
CA LYS A 370 -21.28 -11.49 -5.00
C LYS A 370 -20.43 -12.25 -6.02
N THR A 371 -20.65 -11.94 -7.31
CA THR A 371 -19.87 -12.48 -8.45
C THR A 371 -18.73 -11.56 -8.89
N ASP A 372 -18.52 -10.45 -8.18
CA ASP A 372 -17.39 -9.53 -8.35
C ASP A 372 -16.96 -9.04 -6.96
N VAL A 373 -15.67 -9.02 -6.68
CA VAL A 373 -15.13 -8.52 -5.40
C VAL A 373 -15.45 -7.04 -5.17
N HIS A 374 -15.62 -6.26 -6.25
CA HIS A 374 -16.01 -4.84 -6.18
C HIS A 374 -17.50 -4.63 -5.91
N SER A 375 -18.29 -5.71 -5.89
CA SER A 375 -19.69 -5.65 -5.45
C SER A 375 -19.85 -5.85 -3.95
N LEU A 376 -18.76 -6.06 -3.20
CA LEU A 376 -18.79 -6.05 -1.74
C LEU A 376 -19.12 -4.66 -1.22
N GLU A 377 -19.98 -4.58 -0.21
CA GLU A 377 -20.51 -3.32 0.32
C GLU A 377 -20.42 -3.27 1.85
N PRO A 378 -20.53 -2.09 2.49
CA PRO A 378 -20.47 -1.99 3.95
C PRO A 378 -21.58 -2.80 4.66
N GLU A 379 -22.69 -3.04 3.97
CA GLU A 379 -23.80 -3.88 4.44
C GLU A 379 -23.46 -5.37 4.57
N ASP A 380 -22.42 -5.84 3.88
CA ASP A 380 -21.91 -7.20 4.00
C ASP A 380 -21.08 -7.37 5.29
N LEU A 381 -20.87 -6.31 6.06
CA LEU A 381 -20.06 -6.28 7.27
C LEU A 381 -20.87 -5.95 8.53
N ALA A 382 -20.37 -6.43 9.67
CA ALA A 382 -20.76 -5.97 10.99
C ALA A 382 -19.53 -5.82 11.90
N ALA A 383 -19.62 -4.94 12.89
CA ALA A 383 -18.56 -4.70 13.85
C ALA A 383 -18.75 -5.55 15.12
N LEU A 384 -17.67 -6.12 15.63
CA LEU A 384 -17.64 -6.89 16.88
C LEU A 384 -17.46 -5.99 18.11
N THR A 385 -17.01 -4.74 17.90
CA THR A 385 -16.75 -3.76 18.96
C THR A 385 -17.39 -2.41 18.63
N MET A 386 -17.64 -1.60 19.66
CA MET A 386 -18.22 -0.26 19.49
C MET A 386 -17.27 0.68 18.75
N GLU A 387 -15.97 0.55 19.02
CA GLU A 387 -14.91 1.31 18.36
C GLU A 387 -14.87 0.97 16.87
N ALA A 388 -14.89 -0.31 16.50
CA ALA A 388 -14.92 -0.71 15.10
C ALA A 388 -16.20 -0.24 14.40
N SER A 389 -17.36 -0.30 15.07
CA SER A 389 -18.62 0.25 14.53
C SER A 389 -18.51 1.75 14.26
N ALA A 390 -17.95 2.51 15.21
CA ALA A 390 -17.75 3.95 15.07
C ALA A 390 -16.79 4.30 13.94
N LEU A 391 -15.71 3.55 13.74
CA LEU A 391 -14.71 3.83 12.71
C LEU A 391 -15.16 3.36 11.31
N ALA A 392 -15.65 2.12 11.20
CA ALA A 392 -16.09 1.53 9.94
C ALA A 392 -17.46 2.04 9.49
N GLN A 393 -18.22 2.66 10.40
CA GLN A 393 -19.57 3.16 10.14
C GLN A 393 -20.50 2.02 9.67
N VAL A 394 -20.37 0.85 10.31
CA VAL A 394 -21.21 -0.35 10.11
C VAL A 394 -21.88 -0.76 11.42
N PRO A 395 -23.03 -1.48 11.38
CA PRO A 395 -23.73 -1.87 12.60
C PRO A 395 -22.93 -2.84 13.48
N LEU A 396 -23.21 -2.83 14.78
CA LEU A 396 -22.73 -3.89 15.69
C LEU A 396 -23.35 -5.24 15.31
N ALA A 397 -22.54 -6.28 15.33
CA ALA A 397 -22.94 -7.65 15.02
C ALA A 397 -24.10 -8.09 15.92
N GLY A 398 -25.17 -8.61 15.30
CA GLY A 398 -26.40 -8.97 15.99
C GLY A 398 -27.35 -7.80 16.31
N SER A 399 -27.07 -6.58 15.82
CA SER A 399 -27.93 -5.41 16.02
C SER A 399 -28.10 -4.58 14.75
N GLN A 400 -28.94 -3.53 14.82
CA GLN A 400 -29.05 -2.48 13.81
C GLN A 400 -28.37 -1.18 14.21
N HIS A 401 -27.79 -1.13 15.40
CA HIS A 401 -27.19 0.09 15.92
C HIS A 401 -25.80 0.30 15.33
N THR A 402 -25.57 1.48 14.78
CA THR A 402 -24.25 1.93 14.31
C THR A 402 -23.77 3.06 15.20
N VAL A 403 -22.63 2.86 15.87
CA VAL A 403 -22.12 3.85 16.82
C VAL A 403 -21.78 5.16 16.11
N GLY A 404 -22.26 6.28 16.67
CA GLY A 404 -22.01 7.62 16.13
C GLY A 404 -22.86 8.00 14.91
N ARG A 405 -23.81 7.16 14.49
CA ARG A 405 -24.88 7.56 13.57
C ARG A 405 -26.20 7.71 14.34
N PRO A 406 -27.03 8.73 14.04
CA PRO A 406 -28.41 8.73 14.52
C PRO A 406 -29.09 7.43 14.07
N ASP A 407 -29.88 6.81 14.94
CA ASP A 407 -30.54 5.52 14.68
C ASP A 407 -31.43 5.63 13.42
N MET A 408 -30.86 5.28 12.27
CA MET A 408 -31.59 5.13 11.02
C MET A 408 -31.83 3.65 10.86
N THR A 409 -33.06 3.25 11.15
CA THR A 409 -33.65 1.99 10.72
C THR A 409 -33.30 1.75 9.24
N ARG A 410 -32.75 0.56 8.96
CA ARG A 410 -32.58 0.01 7.61
C ARG A 410 -33.77 0.38 6.72
N TYR A 411 -33.49 0.88 5.53
CA TYR A 411 -34.39 0.68 4.39
C TYR A 411 -33.79 -0.40 3.52
#